data_AF-M7X7M7-F1
#
_entry.id   AF-M7X7M7-F1
#
_cell.length_a   1.000
_cell.length_b   1.000
_cell.length_c   1.000
_cell.angle_alpha   90.00
_cell.angle_beta   90.00
_cell.angle_gamma   90.00
#
_symmetry.space_group_name_H-M   'P 1'
#
loop_
_entity.id
_entity.type
_entity.pdbx_description
1 polymer ?
#
loop_
_entity_poly.entity_id
_entity_poly.type
_entity_poly.pdbx_seq_one_letter_code
_entity_poly.pdbx_strand_id
1 'polypeptide(L)'
;MPGRRSTTSAHLRIPSPLARFYSHFPLLTLPSPHLTTPAPSHPTIWAYGPPPSGHSESLDPSCRAAQAYARFAGQKCEVRWIGWEGREGAPGGQVPALHTSEGDLFGGEELEAWLAEKAGGKDTTNDATHQAYLSLLTTTLLPAVLAALYLSPSTFAPSVVPIPSRPFLSSLAQIYLTWNNRSTRIDEIKRLRGGKVGKETALDLEEIEREAVEAIEVLEGKLKAQQGEGEWFGGGSTPSRLDALLYALLSIVRILPPKCDSTLRPALERCPTLLAWVKKHDP
;
A
#
# COMPACT_ATOMS: atom_id res chain seq x y z
N MET A 1 4.58 -0.41 29.81
CA MET A 1 5.91 0.11 30.20
C MET A 1 6.05 1.52 29.64
N PRO A 2 6.08 2.55 30.49
CA PRO A 2 5.98 3.95 30.09
C PRO A 2 7.36 4.55 29.74
N GLY A 3 7.36 5.46 28.76
CA GLY A 3 8.20 6.67 28.75
C GLY A 3 9.69 6.51 28.42
N ARG A 4 10.03 6.45 27.13
CA ARG A 4 11.39 6.80 26.67
C ARG A 4 11.57 8.31 26.84
N ARG A 5 12.24 8.72 27.91
CA ARG A 5 12.66 10.11 28.12
C ARG A 5 13.62 10.48 27.00
N SER A 6 13.23 11.49 26.22
CA SER A 6 14.15 12.26 25.39
C SER A 6 15.26 12.77 26.30
N THR A 7 16.48 12.24 26.11
CA THR A 7 17.68 12.83 26.66
C THR A 7 17.82 14.19 26.00
N THR A 8 17.48 15.24 26.73
CA THR A 8 17.85 16.61 26.41
C THR A 8 19.35 16.63 26.11
N SER A 9 19.69 16.75 24.82
CA SER A 9 21.01 17.22 24.40
C SER A 9 21.25 18.51 25.16
N ALA A 10 22.11 18.46 26.17
CA ALA A 10 22.61 19.65 26.81
C ALA A 10 23.42 20.37 25.73
N HIS A 11 22.77 21.32 25.04
CA HIS A 11 23.44 22.23 24.12
C HIS A 11 24.54 22.93 24.90
N LEU A 12 25.78 22.44 24.76
CA LEU A 12 26.98 23.14 25.19
C LEU A 12 26.98 24.49 24.47
N ARG A 13 26.48 25.52 25.15
CA ARG A 13 26.47 26.89 24.62
C ARG A 13 27.91 27.36 24.62
N ILE A 14 28.53 27.26 23.45
CA ILE A 14 29.89 27.74 23.21
C ILE A 14 29.92 29.23 23.58
N PRO A 15 30.83 29.67 24.46
CA PRO A 15 30.99 31.09 24.76
C PRO A 15 31.18 31.90 23.48
N SER A 16 30.53 33.07 23.41
CA SER A 16 30.53 33.95 22.23
C SER A 16 31.90 34.18 21.57
N PRO A 17 33.03 34.36 22.28
CA PRO A 17 34.34 34.51 21.63
C PRO A 17 34.80 33.25 20.90
N LEU A 18 34.52 32.07 21.45
CA LEU A 18 34.85 30.80 20.80
C LEU A 18 33.93 30.56 19.59
N ALA A 19 32.64 30.90 19.70
CA ALA A 19 31.71 30.83 18.57
C ALA A 19 32.15 31.75 17.41
N ARG A 20 32.70 32.94 17.72
CA ARG A 20 33.31 33.84 16.71
C ARG A 20 34.54 33.22 16.07
N PHE A 21 35.44 32.62 16.84
CA PHE A 21 36.62 31.94 16.30
C PHE A 21 36.22 30.79 15.36
N TYR A 22 35.26 29.95 15.76
CA TYR A 22 34.77 28.86 14.93
C TYR A 22 33.95 29.29 13.72
N SER A 23 33.42 30.53 13.69
CA SER A 23 32.72 31.06 12.51
C SER A 23 33.64 31.30 11.29
N HIS A 24 34.96 31.35 11.50
CA HIS A 24 35.96 31.41 10.44
C HIS A 24 36.22 30.05 9.77
N PHE A 25 35.67 28.97 10.32
CA PHE A 25 35.66 27.65 9.71
C PHE A 25 34.24 27.36 9.19
N PRO A 26 34.07 26.88 7.95
CA PRO A 26 35.09 26.29 7.07
C PRO A 26 35.91 27.30 6.24
N LEU A 27 37.19 26.98 6.00
CA LEU A 27 38.13 27.80 5.20
C LEU A 27 37.76 27.90 3.72
N LEU A 28 37.03 26.91 3.20
CA LEU A 28 36.53 26.85 1.85
C LEU A 28 35.14 26.21 1.88
N THR A 29 34.11 26.97 1.53
CA THR A 29 32.76 26.43 1.32
C THR A 29 32.62 26.11 -0.16
N LEU A 30 32.62 24.82 -0.49
CA LEU A 30 32.34 24.38 -1.84
C LEU A 30 30.84 24.59 -2.14
N PRO A 31 30.46 24.89 -3.40
CA PRO A 31 29.05 24.89 -3.77
C PRO A 31 28.47 23.51 -3.52
N SER A 32 27.19 23.45 -3.12
CA SER A 32 26.48 22.19 -2.95
C SER A 32 26.68 21.34 -4.22
N PRO A 33 27.07 20.06 -4.09
CA PRO A 33 27.21 19.19 -5.25
C PRO A 33 25.89 19.20 -6.01
N HIS A 34 25.97 19.26 -7.34
CA HIS A 34 24.79 19.12 -8.17
C HIS A 34 24.17 17.75 -7.87
N LEU A 35 23.06 17.74 -7.14
CA LEU A 35 22.30 16.53 -6.88
C LEU A 35 21.86 16.00 -8.25
N THR A 36 22.25 14.77 -8.57
CA THR A 36 21.97 14.15 -9.87
C THR A 36 20.49 13.83 -10.08
N THR A 37 19.70 13.90 -9.00
CA THR A 37 18.28 13.56 -9.02
C THR A 37 17.48 14.76 -8.53
N PRO A 38 16.92 15.59 -9.42
CA PRO A 38 16.04 16.67 -9.02
C PRO A 38 14.77 16.11 -8.36
N ALA A 39 14.16 16.90 -7.49
CA ALA A 39 12.81 16.62 -7.01
C ALA A 39 11.85 16.54 -8.21
N PRO A 40 10.86 15.64 -8.17
CA PRO A 40 9.93 15.47 -9.27
C PRO A 40 9.08 16.73 -9.44
N SER A 41 8.71 17.07 -10.67
CA SER A 41 7.86 18.23 -10.95
C SER A 41 6.43 18.04 -10.45
N HIS A 42 5.97 16.80 -10.36
CA HIS A 42 4.66 16.41 -9.89
C HIS A 42 4.77 15.42 -8.72
N PRO A 43 3.82 15.41 -7.77
CA PRO A 43 3.79 14.41 -6.71
C PRO A 43 3.86 13.00 -7.32
N THR A 44 4.85 12.22 -6.92
CA THR A 44 5.15 10.92 -7.55
C THR A 44 5.00 9.80 -6.54
N ILE A 45 4.07 8.88 -6.78
CA ILE A 45 3.87 7.67 -5.97
C ILE A 45 4.80 6.57 -6.45
N TRP A 46 5.57 6.00 -5.54
CA TRP A 46 6.42 4.84 -5.78
C TRP A 46 5.58 3.60 -5.53
N ALA A 47 5.43 2.76 -6.55
CA ALA A 47 4.56 1.60 -6.51
C ALA A 47 5.24 0.38 -7.15
N TYR A 48 4.88 -0.82 -6.69
CA TYR A 48 5.35 -2.04 -7.33
C TYR A 48 4.80 -2.16 -8.76
N GLY A 49 5.67 -2.47 -9.72
CA GLY A 49 5.26 -2.67 -11.10
C GLY A 49 6.44 -2.82 -12.06
N PRO A 50 6.23 -2.58 -13.37
CA PRO A 50 4.94 -2.21 -13.99
C PRO A 50 3.92 -3.36 -13.94
N PRO A 51 2.61 -3.06 -14.00
CA PRO A 51 1.59 -4.09 -14.15
C PRO A 51 1.66 -4.74 -15.55
N PRO A 52 1.08 -5.94 -15.74
CA PRO A 52 1.02 -6.59 -17.04
C PRO A 52 0.27 -5.74 -18.07
N SER A 53 0.56 -5.99 -19.34
CA SER A 53 0.00 -5.27 -20.49
C SER A 53 -1.52 -5.15 -20.40
N GLY A 54 -2.02 -3.91 -20.42
CA GLY A 54 -3.45 -3.59 -20.37
C GLY A 54 -3.97 -3.11 -19.02
N HIS A 55 -3.12 -3.04 -17.98
CA HIS A 55 -3.47 -2.46 -16.68
C HIS A 55 -2.66 -1.20 -16.40
N SER A 56 -3.27 -0.21 -15.75
CA SER A 56 -2.66 1.09 -15.42
C SER A 56 -2.16 1.18 -13.97
N GLU A 57 -2.71 0.36 -13.07
CA GLU A 57 -2.44 0.41 -11.62
C GLU A 57 -1.65 -0.80 -11.13
N SER A 58 -0.89 -0.62 -10.03
CA SER A 58 -0.10 -1.68 -9.37
C SER A 58 -0.96 -2.87 -8.98
N LEU A 59 -0.39 -4.06 -8.88
CA LEU A 59 -1.09 -5.26 -8.42
C LEU A 59 -0.87 -5.58 -6.94
N ASP A 60 -0.02 -4.80 -6.28
CA ASP A 60 0.08 -4.82 -4.83
C ASP A 60 -1.11 -4.03 -4.23
N PRO A 61 -1.88 -4.63 -3.30
CA PRO A 61 -3.06 -3.99 -2.73
C PRO A 61 -2.80 -2.62 -2.11
N SER A 62 -1.70 -2.47 -1.36
CA SER A 62 -1.34 -1.22 -0.69
C SER A 62 -0.96 -0.15 -1.70
N CYS A 63 -0.15 -0.51 -2.71
CA CYS A 63 0.22 0.41 -3.78
C CYS A 63 -0.99 0.87 -4.60
N ARG A 64 -1.88 -0.07 -4.96
CA ARG A 64 -3.11 0.27 -5.68
C ARG A 64 -4.04 1.13 -4.84
N ALA A 65 -4.16 0.87 -3.53
CA ALA A 65 -4.95 1.70 -2.64
C ALA A 65 -4.43 3.14 -2.60
N ALA A 66 -3.12 3.35 -2.51
CA ALA A 66 -2.55 4.70 -2.57
C ALA A 66 -2.80 5.39 -3.92
N GLN A 67 -2.65 4.68 -5.05
CA GLN A 67 -2.93 5.21 -6.39
C GLN A 67 -4.41 5.58 -6.55
N ALA A 68 -5.31 4.70 -6.12
CA ALA A 68 -6.76 4.94 -6.15
C ALA A 68 -7.14 6.11 -5.24
N TYR A 69 -6.56 6.21 -4.04
CA TYR A 69 -6.87 7.30 -3.13
C TYR A 69 -6.45 8.65 -3.70
N ALA A 70 -5.25 8.75 -4.27
CA ALA A 70 -4.79 9.96 -4.95
C ALA A 70 -5.73 10.36 -6.10
N ARG A 71 -6.17 9.39 -6.91
CA ARG A 71 -7.12 9.60 -7.99
C ARG A 71 -8.48 10.06 -7.50
N PHE A 72 -9.01 9.44 -6.45
CA PHE A 72 -10.27 9.81 -5.83
C PHE A 72 -10.20 11.22 -5.22
N ALA A 73 -9.07 11.59 -4.64
CA ALA A 73 -8.78 12.94 -4.15
C ALA A 73 -8.56 13.99 -5.27
N GLY A 74 -8.69 13.60 -6.56
CA GLY A 74 -8.48 14.48 -7.70
C GLY A 74 -7.02 14.90 -7.92
N GLN A 75 -6.06 14.24 -7.27
CA GLN A 75 -4.65 14.56 -7.37
C GLN A 75 -4.02 13.87 -8.59
N LYS A 76 -3.34 14.66 -9.42
CA LYS A 76 -2.54 14.13 -10.53
C LYS A 76 -1.18 13.69 -10.02
N CYS A 77 -1.11 12.46 -9.54
CA CYS A 77 0.15 11.83 -9.13
C CYS A 77 0.76 11.03 -10.27
N GLU A 78 2.04 11.26 -10.53
CA GLU A 78 2.82 10.38 -11.40
C GLU A 78 3.14 9.08 -10.67
N VAL A 79 3.31 7.99 -11.40
CA VAL A 79 3.69 6.70 -10.82
C VAL A 79 5.10 6.35 -11.24
N ARG A 80 5.97 6.21 -10.24
CA ARG A 80 7.29 5.62 -10.42
C ARG A 80 7.22 4.14 -10.10
N TRP A 81 7.36 3.32 -11.14
CA TRP A 81 7.44 1.88 -10.98
C TRP A 81 8.76 1.48 -10.35
N ILE A 82 8.69 0.72 -9.27
CA ILE A 82 9.85 0.11 -8.63
C ILE A 82 9.71 -1.41 -8.65
N GLY A 83 10.85 -2.08 -8.86
CA GLY A 83 10.96 -3.52 -8.61
C GLY A 83 11.00 -3.82 -7.12
N TRP A 84 10.99 -5.11 -6.77
CA TRP A 84 10.95 -5.55 -5.37
C TRP A 84 12.17 -5.10 -4.55
N GLU A 85 13.33 -5.02 -5.20
CA GLU A 85 14.58 -4.49 -4.65
C GLU A 85 14.54 -2.98 -4.38
N GLY A 86 13.70 -2.23 -5.10
CA GLY A 86 13.59 -0.78 -4.94
C GLY A 86 12.94 -0.36 -3.62
N ARG A 87 12.33 -1.30 -2.87
CA ARG A 87 11.68 -1.01 -1.59
C ARG A 87 12.65 -0.44 -0.55
N GLU A 88 13.93 -0.80 -0.62
CA GLU A 88 14.96 -0.32 0.32
C GLU A 88 15.22 1.18 0.18
N GLY A 89 14.91 1.75 -0.99
CA GLY A 89 15.00 3.19 -1.21
C GLY A 89 13.81 3.98 -0.66
N ALA A 90 12.72 3.31 -0.26
CA ALA A 90 11.52 3.95 0.27
C ALA A 90 11.64 4.14 1.80
N PRO A 91 10.96 5.16 2.38
CA PRO A 91 10.94 5.37 3.82
C PRO A 91 10.45 4.12 4.55
N GLY A 92 11.20 3.68 5.55
CA GLY A 92 10.86 2.46 6.30
C GLY A 92 11.01 1.15 5.50
N GLY A 93 11.61 1.18 4.31
CA GLY A 93 11.80 -0.01 3.48
C GLY A 93 10.50 -0.57 2.88
N GLN A 94 9.45 0.26 2.82
CA GLN A 94 8.11 -0.13 2.41
C GLN A 94 7.56 0.81 1.35
N VAL A 95 6.82 0.23 0.41
CA VAL A 95 5.98 0.97 -0.54
C VAL A 95 4.51 0.61 -0.30
N PRO A 96 3.57 1.51 -0.60
CA PRO A 96 3.73 2.78 -1.31
C PRO A 96 4.47 3.88 -0.54
N ALA A 97 5.17 4.74 -1.29
CA ALA A 97 5.78 5.97 -0.79
C ALA A 97 5.46 7.13 -1.76
N LEU A 98 5.37 8.36 -1.25
CA LEU A 98 5.09 9.56 -2.05
C LEU A 98 6.26 10.52 -1.99
N HIS A 99 6.77 10.88 -3.16
CA HIS A 99 7.73 11.95 -3.32
C HIS A 99 6.98 13.23 -3.72
N THR A 100 6.98 14.24 -2.85
CA THR A 100 6.37 15.53 -3.14
C THR A 100 7.23 16.33 -4.12
N SER A 101 6.62 17.35 -4.75
CA SER A 101 7.34 18.30 -5.58
C SER A 101 8.32 19.17 -4.80
N GLU A 102 8.15 19.24 -3.47
CA GLU A 102 9.01 19.99 -2.55
C GLU A 102 10.28 19.19 -2.18
N GLY A 103 10.32 17.91 -2.54
CA GLY A 103 11.45 17.01 -2.25
C GLY A 103 11.27 16.15 -1.00
N ASP A 104 10.10 16.19 -0.35
CA ASP A 104 9.79 15.33 0.79
C ASP A 104 9.39 13.93 0.33
N LEU A 105 9.70 12.94 1.16
CA LEU A 105 9.39 11.54 0.89
C LEU A 105 8.59 10.96 2.04
N PHE A 106 7.29 10.77 1.82
CA PHE A 106 6.35 10.23 2.80
C PHE A 106 6.13 8.73 2.59
N GLY A 107 5.99 7.98 3.69
CA GLY A 107 5.66 6.56 3.67
C GLY A 107 4.56 6.21 4.66
N GLY A 108 3.85 5.11 4.43
CA GLY A 108 2.87 4.56 5.37
C GLY A 108 1.79 5.57 5.78
N GLU A 109 1.74 5.91 7.07
CA GLU A 109 0.72 6.82 7.64
C GLU A 109 0.85 8.26 7.15
N GLU A 110 2.07 8.75 6.88
CA GLU A 110 2.30 10.12 6.39
C GLU A 110 1.71 10.31 4.98
N LEU A 111 1.84 9.28 4.14
CA LEU A 111 1.22 9.22 2.83
C LEU A 111 -0.30 9.30 2.95
N GLU A 112 -0.89 8.52 3.86
CA GLU A 112 -2.34 8.49 4.07
C GLU A 112 -2.88 9.81 4.61
N ALA A 113 -2.15 10.45 5.53
CA ALA A 113 -2.48 11.76 6.07
C ALA A 113 -2.42 12.84 4.99
N TRP A 114 -1.39 12.83 4.15
CA TRP A 114 -1.27 13.75 3.02
C TRP A 114 -2.43 13.58 2.04
N LEU A 115 -2.81 12.34 1.71
CA LEU A 115 -3.93 12.06 0.81
C LEU A 115 -5.28 12.48 1.41
N ALA A 116 -5.48 12.27 2.72
CA ALA A 116 -6.68 12.71 3.43
C ALA A 116 -6.82 14.25 3.43
N GLU A 117 -5.71 14.97 3.64
CA GLU A 117 -5.68 16.42 3.54
C GLU A 117 -6.10 16.89 2.13
N LYS A 118 -5.56 16.25 1.08
CA LYS A 118 -5.90 16.62 -0.31
C LYS A 118 -7.31 16.22 -0.73
N ALA A 119 -7.87 15.16 -0.16
CA ALA A 119 -9.26 14.77 -0.36
C ALA A 119 -10.27 15.75 0.28
N GLY A 120 -9.81 16.67 1.13
CA GLY A 120 -10.68 17.55 1.93
C GLY A 120 -11.55 16.77 2.91
N GLY A 121 -11.14 15.53 3.23
CA GLY A 121 -11.91 14.60 4.04
C GLY A 121 -11.96 15.02 5.51
N LYS A 122 -13.12 14.87 6.13
CA LYS A 122 -13.26 14.92 7.59
C LYS A 122 -12.54 13.72 8.18
N ASP A 123 -11.87 13.87 9.32
CA ASP A 123 -11.25 12.75 10.05
C ASP A 123 -12.29 11.66 10.36
N THR A 124 -12.35 10.62 9.53
CA THR A 124 -13.17 9.40 9.71
C THR A 124 -12.52 8.42 10.68
N THR A 125 -11.38 8.79 11.27
CA THR A 125 -10.60 7.98 12.20
C THR A 125 -11.42 7.59 13.45
N ASN A 126 -12.35 8.45 13.88
CA ASN A 126 -13.19 8.22 15.06
C ASN A 126 -14.54 7.53 14.78
N ASP A 127 -14.89 7.26 13.53
CA ASP A 127 -16.13 6.56 13.21
C ASP A 127 -15.95 5.05 13.43
N ALA A 128 -16.63 4.51 14.44
CA ALA A 128 -16.58 3.10 14.80
C ALA A 128 -17.05 2.18 13.65
N THR A 129 -18.00 2.63 12.83
CA THR A 129 -18.50 1.84 11.70
C THR A 129 -17.45 1.76 10.59
N HIS A 130 -16.84 2.90 10.26
CA HIS A 130 -15.74 2.99 9.30
C HIS A 130 -14.55 2.12 9.73
N GLN A 131 -14.16 2.18 11.00
CA GLN A 131 -13.10 1.33 11.55
C GLN A 131 -13.45 -0.16 11.53
N ALA A 132 -14.71 -0.53 11.78
CA ALA A 132 -15.15 -1.91 11.69
C ALA A 132 -14.99 -2.46 10.27
N TYR A 133 -15.39 -1.71 9.24
CA TYR A 133 -15.20 -2.15 7.85
C TYR A 133 -13.74 -2.14 7.42
N LEU A 134 -12.93 -1.16 7.86
CA LEU A 134 -11.48 -1.19 7.62
C LEU A 134 -10.84 -2.42 8.26
N SER A 135 -11.24 -2.76 9.49
CA SER A 135 -10.76 -3.97 10.16
C SER A 135 -11.16 -5.23 9.38
N LEU A 136 -12.42 -5.33 8.95
CA LEU A 136 -12.91 -6.43 8.11
C LEU A 136 -12.05 -6.58 6.85
N LEU A 137 -11.85 -5.51 6.08
CA LEU A 137 -11.04 -5.56 4.85
C LEU A 137 -9.59 -5.97 5.12
N THR A 138 -8.98 -5.43 6.18
CA THR A 138 -7.56 -5.67 6.48
C THR A 138 -7.31 -7.05 7.07
N THR A 139 -8.26 -7.65 7.79
CA THR A 139 -8.09 -8.95 8.44
C THR A 139 -8.65 -10.12 7.64
N THR A 140 -9.61 -9.93 6.74
CA THR A 140 -10.22 -11.03 5.96
C THR A 140 -9.85 -10.93 4.47
N LEU A 141 -10.25 -9.83 3.80
CA LEU A 141 -10.14 -9.73 2.34
C LEU A 141 -8.69 -9.52 1.88
N LEU A 142 -7.92 -8.66 2.55
CA LEU A 142 -6.52 -8.40 2.21
C LEU A 142 -5.66 -9.67 2.31
N PRO A 143 -5.72 -10.47 3.39
CA PRO A 143 -5.05 -11.77 3.46
C PRO A 143 -5.41 -12.73 2.33
N ALA A 144 -6.70 -12.80 1.95
CA ALA A 144 -7.14 -13.66 0.86
C ALA A 144 -6.61 -13.21 -0.51
N VAL A 145 -6.62 -11.90 -0.79
CA VAL A 145 -6.04 -11.35 -2.02
C VAL A 145 -4.53 -11.58 -2.07
N LEU A 146 -3.82 -11.37 -0.95
CA LEU A 146 -2.39 -11.66 -0.86
C LEU A 146 -2.11 -13.16 -1.04
N ALA A 147 -2.95 -14.04 -0.49
CA ALA A 147 -2.82 -15.48 -0.69
C ALA A 147 -3.01 -15.85 -2.17
N ALA A 148 -4.07 -15.37 -2.81
CA ALA A 148 -4.33 -15.64 -4.23
C ALA A 148 -3.19 -15.12 -5.13
N LEU A 149 -2.60 -13.97 -4.81
CA LEU A 149 -1.49 -13.37 -5.58
C LEU A 149 -0.14 -14.08 -5.39
N TYR A 150 0.23 -14.37 -4.14
CA TYR A 150 1.61 -14.77 -3.79
C TYR A 150 1.74 -16.25 -3.38
N LEU A 151 0.65 -16.87 -2.91
CA LEU A 151 0.63 -18.27 -2.46
C LEU A 151 0.17 -19.25 -3.55
N SER A 152 -0.48 -18.79 -4.61
CA SER A 152 -0.75 -19.61 -5.80
C SER A 152 0.55 -20.20 -6.39
N PRO A 153 0.53 -21.43 -6.96
CA PRO A 153 1.73 -22.05 -7.50
C PRO A 153 2.33 -21.18 -8.62
N SER A 154 3.67 -21.09 -8.69
CA SER A 154 4.40 -20.22 -9.64
C SER A 154 4.12 -20.51 -11.12
N THR A 155 3.57 -21.69 -11.45
CA THR A 155 3.11 -22.05 -12.79
C THR A 155 1.80 -21.37 -13.19
N PHE A 156 1.03 -20.90 -12.18
CA PHE A 156 -0.29 -20.32 -12.33
C PHE A 156 -0.36 -18.88 -11.82
N ALA A 157 0.55 -18.49 -10.92
CA ALA A 157 0.76 -17.12 -10.51
C ALA A 157 0.97 -16.29 -11.78
N PRO A 158 0.04 -15.41 -12.11
CA PRO A 158 0.17 -14.61 -13.31
C PRO A 158 1.47 -13.81 -13.30
N SER A 159 1.92 -13.38 -14.49
CA SER A 159 2.90 -12.32 -14.68
C SER A 159 2.36 -10.96 -14.18
N VAL A 160 1.87 -10.92 -12.95
CA VAL A 160 1.01 -9.91 -12.33
C VAL A 160 1.74 -9.35 -11.13
N VAL A 161 2.37 -10.19 -10.31
CA VAL A 161 3.43 -9.70 -9.44
C VAL A 161 4.70 -9.66 -10.28
N PRO A 162 5.37 -8.50 -10.45
CA PRO A 162 6.60 -8.43 -11.21
C PRO A 162 7.58 -9.46 -10.64
N ILE A 163 7.87 -10.52 -11.41
CA ILE A 163 8.99 -11.39 -11.09
C ILE A 163 10.19 -10.49 -11.22
N PRO A 164 10.97 -10.26 -10.14
CA PRO A 164 12.04 -9.29 -10.19
C PRO A 164 13.04 -9.74 -11.25
N SER A 165 13.07 -9.02 -12.38
CA SER A 165 14.07 -9.23 -13.43
C SER A 165 15.38 -8.73 -12.86
N ARG A 166 16.21 -9.66 -12.40
CA ARG A 166 17.52 -9.37 -11.82
C ARG A 166 18.57 -9.89 -12.78
N PRO A 167 18.89 -9.12 -13.85
CA PRO A 167 19.79 -9.58 -14.90
C PRO A 167 21.20 -9.86 -14.38
N PHE A 168 21.59 -9.25 -13.26
CA PHE A 168 22.90 -9.40 -12.64
C PHE A 168 22.99 -10.56 -11.63
N LEU A 169 21.87 -11.23 -11.31
CA LEU A 169 21.85 -12.34 -10.35
C LEU A 169 21.75 -13.69 -11.06
N SER A 170 22.39 -14.71 -10.48
CA SER A 170 22.27 -16.09 -10.95
C SER A 170 20.84 -16.63 -10.77
N SER A 171 20.46 -17.63 -11.57
CA SER A 171 19.14 -18.28 -11.47
C SER A 171 18.87 -18.86 -10.08
N LEU A 172 19.90 -19.33 -9.37
CA LEU A 172 19.78 -19.82 -7.98
C LEU A 172 19.45 -18.69 -7.01
N ALA A 173 20.12 -17.53 -7.15
CA ALA A 173 19.81 -16.36 -6.33
C ALA A 173 18.37 -15.88 -6.60
N GLN A 174 17.92 -15.91 -7.85
CA GLN A 174 16.53 -15.59 -8.21
C GLN A 174 15.53 -16.53 -7.51
N ILE A 175 15.77 -17.84 -7.51
CA ILE A 175 14.92 -18.82 -6.81
C ILE A 175 14.91 -18.59 -5.30
N TYR A 176 16.07 -18.33 -4.69
CA TYR A 176 16.15 -18.05 -3.26
C TYR A 176 15.36 -16.79 -2.89
N LEU A 177 15.46 -15.74 -3.72
CA LEU A 177 14.79 -14.48 -3.48
C LEU A 177 13.27 -14.57 -3.69
N THR A 178 12.79 -15.33 -4.67
CA THR A 178 11.35 -15.60 -4.81
C THR A 178 10.81 -16.36 -3.60
N TRP A 179 11.58 -17.31 -3.06
CA TRP A 179 11.21 -18.02 -1.83
C TRP A 179 11.16 -17.09 -0.62
N ASN A 180 12.17 -16.23 -0.44
CA ASN A 180 12.21 -15.23 0.63
C ASN A 180 11.07 -14.19 0.53
N ASN A 181 10.71 -13.79 -0.69
CA ASN A 181 9.59 -12.89 -0.91
C ASN A 181 8.27 -13.57 -0.52
N ARG A 182 8.11 -14.84 -0.88
CA ARG A 182 6.94 -15.63 -0.49
C ARG A 182 6.85 -15.83 1.02
N SER A 183 7.96 -16.11 1.71
CA SER A 183 7.97 -16.23 3.17
C SER A 183 7.60 -14.91 3.85
N THR A 184 8.11 -13.78 3.35
CA THR A 184 7.74 -12.45 3.85
C THR A 184 6.23 -12.21 3.75
N ARG A 185 5.59 -12.64 2.66
CA ARG A 185 4.14 -12.48 2.46
C ARG A 185 3.30 -13.44 3.30
N ILE A 186 3.80 -14.66 3.52
CA ILE A 186 3.21 -15.59 4.49
C ILE A 186 3.21 -14.98 5.89
N ASP A 187 4.33 -14.39 6.30
CA ASP A 187 4.45 -13.76 7.62
C ASP A 187 3.53 -12.54 7.75
N GLU A 188 3.37 -11.77 6.67
CA GLU A 188 2.41 -10.66 6.62
C GLU A 188 0.96 -11.15 6.77
N ILE A 189 0.55 -12.17 6.02
CA ILE A 189 -0.79 -12.79 6.12
C ILE A 189 -1.04 -13.28 7.56
N LYS A 190 -0.05 -13.96 8.16
CA LYS A 190 -0.14 -14.40 9.57
C LYS A 190 -0.33 -13.24 10.52
N ARG A 191 0.44 -12.15 10.34
CA ARG A 191 0.35 -10.94 11.16
C ARG A 191 -1.03 -10.28 11.06
N LEU A 192 -1.59 -10.17 9.86
CA LEU A 192 -2.91 -9.57 9.62
C LEU A 192 -4.03 -10.37 10.30
N ARG A 193 -3.90 -11.70 10.40
CA ARG A 193 -4.86 -12.55 11.11
C ARG A 193 -4.60 -12.71 12.62
N GLY A 194 -3.67 -11.93 13.19
CA GLY A 194 -3.32 -12.02 14.61
C GLY A 194 -2.55 -13.30 14.99
N GLY A 195 -2.06 -14.05 14.01
CA GLY A 195 -1.20 -15.22 14.22
C GLY A 195 0.21 -14.82 14.66
N LYS A 196 0.86 -15.67 15.47
CA LYS A 196 2.26 -15.48 15.85
C LYS A 196 3.16 -15.73 14.64
N VAL A 197 4.12 -14.83 14.39
CA VAL A 197 5.15 -15.01 13.37
C VAL A 197 6.03 -16.21 13.76
N GLY A 198 5.97 -17.29 12.99
CA GLY A 198 6.65 -18.55 13.31
C GLY A 198 6.27 -19.73 12.41
N LYS A 199 7.07 -20.81 12.49
CA LYS A 199 6.99 -22.00 11.62
C LYS A 199 5.79 -22.93 11.90
N GLU A 200 5.10 -22.79 13.03
CA GLU A 200 4.18 -23.84 13.52
C GLU A 200 2.71 -23.65 13.14
N THR A 201 2.25 -22.44 12.81
CA THR A 201 0.88 -22.25 12.32
C THR A 201 0.83 -22.46 10.81
N ALA A 202 0.30 -23.61 10.40
CA ALA A 202 -0.12 -23.82 9.02
C ALA A 202 -1.16 -22.75 8.64
N LEU A 203 -1.00 -22.16 7.46
CA LEU A 203 -2.03 -21.27 6.91
C LEU A 203 -3.11 -22.14 6.29
N ASP A 204 -4.30 -22.11 6.89
CA ASP A 204 -5.49 -22.66 6.27
C ASP A 204 -6.00 -21.68 5.20
N LEU A 205 -5.74 -22.01 3.92
CA LEU A 205 -6.14 -21.19 2.79
C LEU A 205 -7.66 -21.25 2.56
N GLU A 206 -8.29 -22.39 2.84
CA GLU A 206 -9.73 -22.58 2.64
C GLU A 206 -10.53 -21.71 3.62
N GLU A 207 -10.06 -21.63 4.87
CA GLU A 207 -10.62 -20.72 5.87
C GLU A 207 -10.49 -19.25 5.43
N ILE A 208 -9.30 -18.83 4.97
CA ILE A 208 -9.05 -17.46 4.50
C ILE A 208 -10.00 -17.10 3.35
N GLU A 209 -10.14 -18.00 2.38
CA GLU A 209 -11.01 -17.78 1.23
C GLU A 209 -12.48 -17.71 1.64
N ARG A 210 -12.94 -18.60 2.53
CA ARG A 210 -14.32 -18.59 3.04
C ARG A 210 -14.65 -17.28 3.75
N GLU A 211 -13.79 -16.82 4.66
CA GLU A 211 -13.96 -15.56 5.38
C GLU A 211 -14.00 -14.35 4.43
N ALA A 212 -13.19 -14.38 3.36
CA ALA A 212 -13.20 -13.32 2.36
C ALA A 212 -14.46 -13.31 1.50
N VAL A 213 -15.03 -14.49 1.16
CA VAL A 213 -16.31 -14.58 0.47
C VAL A 213 -17.44 -14.01 1.33
N GLU A 214 -17.49 -14.38 2.62
CA GLU A 214 -18.46 -13.81 3.57
C GLU A 214 -18.30 -12.29 3.69
N ALA A 215 -17.06 -11.78 3.72
CA ALA A 215 -16.81 -10.34 3.75
C ALA A 215 -17.32 -9.63 2.48
N ILE A 216 -17.14 -10.20 1.29
CA ILE A 216 -17.68 -9.66 0.03
C ILE A 216 -19.22 -9.56 0.09
N GLU A 217 -19.88 -10.59 0.61
CA GLU A 217 -21.34 -10.62 0.74
C GLU A 217 -21.84 -9.57 1.76
N VAL A 218 -21.12 -9.36 2.87
CA VAL A 218 -21.40 -8.30 3.85
C VAL A 218 -21.25 -6.90 3.23
N LEU A 219 -20.22 -6.68 2.43
CA LEU A 219 -19.97 -5.40 1.75
C LEU A 219 -21.06 -5.08 0.71
N GLU A 220 -21.49 -6.09 -0.05
CA GLU A 220 -22.62 -5.98 -0.98
C GLU A 220 -23.91 -5.58 -0.24
N GLY A 221 -24.19 -6.23 0.90
CA GLY A 221 -25.34 -5.90 1.74
C GLY A 221 -25.32 -4.46 2.24
N LYS A 222 -24.15 -3.99 2.69
CA LYS A 222 -23.95 -2.59 3.11
C LYS A 222 -24.16 -1.61 1.95
N LEU A 223 -23.60 -1.90 0.78
CA LEU A 223 -23.71 -1.02 -0.38
C LEU A 223 -25.15 -0.93 -0.92
N LYS A 224 -25.89 -2.04 -0.90
CA LYS A 224 -27.34 -2.06 -1.22
C LYS A 224 -28.15 -1.22 -0.25
N ALA A 225 -27.86 -1.31 1.04
CA ALA A 225 -28.54 -0.50 2.06
C ALA A 225 -28.28 1.00 1.88
N GLN A 226 -27.13 1.39 1.33
CA GLN A 226 -26.71 2.78 1.14
C GLN A 226 -26.95 3.33 -0.26
N GLN A 227 -27.68 2.60 -1.11
CA GLN A 227 -27.92 2.99 -2.48
C GLN A 227 -28.72 4.31 -2.54
N GLY A 228 -28.01 5.43 -2.73
CA GLY A 228 -28.56 6.79 -2.76
C GLY A 228 -28.03 7.75 -1.68
N GLU A 229 -27.24 7.29 -0.72
CA GLU A 229 -26.74 8.13 0.40
C GLU A 229 -25.41 8.84 0.13
N GLY A 230 -24.73 8.55 -0.99
CA GLY A 230 -23.47 9.18 -1.37
C GLY A 230 -22.77 8.45 -2.51
N GLU A 231 -21.67 9.03 -3.00
CA GLU A 231 -20.83 8.40 -4.04
C GLU A 231 -19.86 7.36 -3.46
N TRP A 232 -19.39 7.62 -2.24
CA TRP A 232 -18.39 6.82 -1.54
C TRP A 232 -19.03 5.84 -0.55
N PHE A 233 -18.33 4.75 -0.27
CA PHE A 233 -18.70 3.74 0.72
C PHE A 233 -18.90 4.39 2.09
N GLY A 234 -20.03 4.13 2.73
CA GLY A 234 -20.42 4.84 3.95
C GLY A 234 -21.29 6.08 3.73
N GLY A 235 -21.56 6.48 2.49
CA GLY A 235 -22.39 7.66 2.18
C GLY A 235 -21.64 8.99 2.32
N GLY A 236 -20.30 8.95 2.29
CA GLY A 236 -19.46 10.15 2.35
C GLY A 236 -19.54 10.96 1.06
N SER A 237 -19.39 12.29 1.17
CA SER A 237 -19.18 13.19 0.03
C SER A 237 -17.72 13.25 -0.43
N THR A 238 -16.78 12.86 0.45
CA THR A 238 -15.34 12.83 0.21
C THR A 238 -14.84 11.39 0.24
N PRO A 239 -13.86 11.02 -0.59
CA PRO A 239 -13.28 9.67 -0.57
C PRO A 239 -12.51 9.44 0.72
N SER A 240 -12.61 8.22 1.24
CA SER A 240 -11.88 7.77 2.42
C SER A 240 -10.80 6.73 2.06
N ARG A 241 -9.90 6.49 3.01
CA ARG A 241 -8.97 5.34 2.98
C ARG A 241 -9.71 4.01 2.77
N LEU A 242 -10.91 3.88 3.36
CA LEU A 242 -11.74 2.69 3.20
C LEU A 242 -12.15 2.47 1.75
N ASP A 243 -12.60 3.53 1.05
CA ASP A 243 -12.97 3.46 -0.36
C ASP A 243 -11.79 3.02 -1.22
N ALA A 244 -10.64 3.62 -0.98
CA ALA A 244 -9.43 3.34 -1.72
C ALA A 244 -8.97 1.88 -1.53
N LEU A 245 -8.98 1.38 -0.29
CA LEU A 245 -8.63 0.00 0.02
C LEU A 245 -9.66 -0.99 -0.55
N LEU A 246 -10.96 -0.68 -0.41
CA LEU A 246 -12.05 -1.49 -0.94
C LEU A 246 -11.93 -1.63 -2.47
N TYR A 247 -11.77 -0.50 -3.17
CA TYR A 247 -11.55 -0.49 -4.61
C TYR A 247 -10.28 -1.27 -4.99
N ALA A 248 -9.17 -1.08 -4.27
CA ALA A 248 -7.92 -1.75 -4.57
C ALA A 248 -8.06 -3.28 -4.49
N LEU A 249 -8.65 -3.79 -3.42
CA LEU A 249 -8.83 -5.23 -3.22
C LEU A 249 -9.76 -5.82 -4.30
N LEU A 250 -10.92 -5.20 -4.53
CA LEU A 250 -11.91 -5.74 -5.46
C LEU A 250 -11.49 -5.62 -6.92
N SER A 251 -10.82 -4.52 -7.30
CA SER A 251 -10.26 -4.36 -8.65
C SER A 251 -9.18 -5.40 -8.93
N ILE A 252 -8.39 -5.79 -7.92
CA ILE A 252 -7.43 -6.91 -8.04
C ILE A 252 -8.17 -8.23 -8.21
N VAL A 253 -9.15 -8.54 -7.36
CA VAL A 253 -9.97 -9.78 -7.48
C VAL A 253 -10.58 -9.91 -8.88
N ARG A 254 -11.09 -8.81 -9.43
CA ARG A 254 -11.66 -8.79 -10.79
C ARG A 254 -10.65 -9.21 -11.87
N ILE A 255 -9.36 -8.92 -11.71
CA ILE A 255 -8.32 -9.21 -12.71
C ILE A 255 -7.50 -10.48 -12.42
N LEU A 256 -7.62 -11.07 -11.22
CA LEU A 256 -6.95 -12.34 -10.83
C LEU A 256 -7.32 -13.49 -11.77
N PRO A 257 -6.41 -14.11 -12.55
CA PRO A 257 -6.78 -15.14 -13.50
C PRO A 257 -7.55 -16.29 -12.84
N PRO A 258 -8.49 -16.97 -13.56
CA PRO A 258 -9.33 -18.03 -12.98
C PRO A 258 -8.55 -19.22 -12.39
N LYS A 259 -7.24 -19.31 -12.71
CA LYS A 259 -6.35 -20.36 -12.22
C LYS A 259 -5.70 -20.03 -10.87
N CYS A 260 -5.69 -18.76 -10.47
CA CYS A 260 -5.20 -18.31 -9.16
C CYS A 260 -6.32 -18.13 -8.14
N ASP A 261 -7.55 -18.10 -8.62
CA ASP A 261 -8.70 -17.80 -7.80
C ASP A 261 -9.91 -18.56 -8.33
N SER A 262 -10.37 -19.54 -7.55
CA SER A 262 -11.59 -20.30 -7.82
C SER A 262 -12.79 -19.81 -7.01
N THR A 263 -12.60 -18.86 -6.09
CA THR A 263 -13.60 -18.54 -5.05
C THR A 263 -13.95 -17.05 -5.00
N LEU A 264 -12.97 -16.14 -4.96
CA LEU A 264 -13.17 -14.71 -4.72
C LEU A 264 -13.83 -14.01 -5.91
N ARG A 265 -13.36 -14.26 -7.14
CA ARG A 265 -13.92 -13.67 -8.36
C ARG A 265 -15.36 -14.13 -8.59
N PRO A 266 -15.70 -15.44 -8.55
CA PRO A 266 -17.09 -15.86 -8.62
C PRO A 266 -17.95 -15.24 -7.52
N ALA A 267 -17.42 -15.08 -6.30
CA ALA A 267 -18.15 -14.38 -5.23
C ALA A 267 -18.42 -12.91 -5.56
N LEU A 268 -17.45 -12.20 -6.13
CA LEU A 268 -17.63 -10.82 -6.60
C LEU A 268 -18.62 -10.73 -7.77
N GLU A 269 -18.59 -11.69 -8.71
CA GLU A 269 -19.53 -11.73 -9.84
C GLU A 269 -20.98 -11.98 -9.40
N ARG A 270 -21.19 -12.70 -8.28
CA ARG A 270 -22.51 -12.85 -7.62
C ARG A 270 -23.01 -11.56 -6.96
N CYS A 271 -22.15 -10.56 -6.78
CA CYS A 271 -22.45 -9.28 -6.12
C CYS A 271 -22.49 -8.13 -7.15
N PRO A 272 -23.60 -7.96 -7.89
CA PRO A 272 -23.66 -7.03 -9.02
C PRO A 272 -23.54 -5.56 -8.61
N THR A 273 -24.04 -5.16 -7.42
CA THR A 273 -23.99 -3.78 -6.97
C THR A 273 -22.55 -3.36 -6.70
N LEU A 274 -21.80 -4.21 -5.99
CA LEU A 274 -20.39 -4.02 -5.70
C LEU A 274 -19.54 -4.03 -6.97
N LEU A 275 -19.81 -4.96 -7.89
CA LEU A 275 -19.10 -5.01 -9.17
C LEU A 275 -19.36 -3.75 -10.01
N ALA A 276 -20.59 -3.22 -10.02
CA ALA A 276 -20.93 -1.98 -10.69
C ALA A 276 -20.20 -0.78 -10.05
N TRP A 277 -20.10 -0.75 -8.72
CA TRP A 277 -19.36 0.29 -7.99
C TRP A 277 -17.87 0.27 -8.34
N VAL A 278 -17.24 -0.91 -8.39
CA VAL A 278 -15.83 -1.04 -8.79
C VAL A 278 -15.62 -0.57 -10.23
N LYS A 279 -16.51 -0.95 -11.16
CA LYS A 279 -16.43 -0.52 -12.56
C LYS A 279 -16.60 0.99 -12.73
N LYS A 280 -17.46 1.62 -11.92
CA LYS A 280 -17.64 3.08 -11.92
C LYS A 280 -16.34 3.82 -11.54
N HIS A 281 -15.57 3.23 -10.63
CA HIS A 281 -14.36 3.84 -10.07
C HIS A 281 -13.06 3.31 -10.70
N ASP A 282 -13.14 2.56 -11.79
CA ASP A 282 -11.98 2.12 -12.58
C ASP A 282 -11.37 3.32 -13.33
N PRO A 283 -10.04 3.41 -13.52
CA PRO A 283 -9.39 4.47 -14.28
C PRO A 283 -9.65 4.42 -15.79
#